data_AF-A0AAW3MVK8-F1
#
_entry.id   AF-A0AAW3MVK8-F1
#
_cell.length_a   1.000
_cell.length_b   1.000
_cell.length_c   1.000
_cell.angle_alpha   90.00
_cell.angle_beta   90.00
_cell.angle_gamma   90.00
#
_symmetry.space_group_name_H-M   'P 1'
#
loop_
_entity.id
_entity.type
_entity.pdbx_description
1 polymer ?
#
loop_
_entity_poly.entity_id
_entity_poly.type
_entity_poly.pdbx_seq_one_letter_code
_entity_poly.pdbx_strand_id
1 'polypeptide(L)'
;MGAESIKRTGKAGHSLTRLDDIAEGVLTSELSIEIAAENLREALWEPQIIPDPESPEPWGAWCWHFALDDGTKGMLTNDRRGGKRWSVWLVDDEHQTAVEDALVDVIRSAGFRAKVLYT
;
A
#
# COMPACT_ATOMS: atom_id res chain seq x y z
N MET A 1 -3.51 12.59 22.13
CA MET A 1 -3.58 13.33 20.85
C MET A 1 -3.95 12.30 19.80
N GLY A 2 -5.16 12.35 19.25
CA GLY A 2 -5.59 11.39 18.23
C GLY A 2 -4.79 11.66 16.96
N ALA A 3 -4.10 10.66 16.44
CA ALA A 3 -3.49 10.75 15.12
C ALA A 3 -4.62 11.07 14.12
N GLU A 4 -4.47 12.17 13.37
CA GLU A 4 -5.40 12.46 12.28
C GLU A 4 -5.29 11.32 11.26
N SER A 5 -6.36 10.55 11.12
CA SER A 5 -6.46 9.49 10.11
C SER A 5 -6.45 10.15 8.72
N ILE A 6 -5.34 10.00 7.99
CA ILE A 6 -5.25 10.49 6.61
C ILE A 6 -6.02 9.53 5.70
N LYS A 7 -7.14 9.99 5.13
CA LYS A 7 -7.97 9.20 4.21
C LYS A 7 -7.82 9.70 2.76
N ARG A 8 -7.70 8.78 1.81
CA ARG A 8 -7.73 9.01 0.37
C ARG A 8 -8.90 8.26 -0.24
N THR A 9 -9.65 8.91 -1.11
CA THR A 9 -10.81 8.33 -1.77
C THR A 9 -10.67 8.48 -3.27
N GLY A 10 -10.83 7.37 -3.99
CA GLY A 10 -10.83 7.35 -5.44
C GLY A 10 -12.19 7.72 -6.03
N LYS A 11 -12.25 7.83 -7.35
CA LYS A 11 -13.43 8.28 -8.09
C LYS A 11 -14.54 7.24 -8.12
N ALA A 12 -14.20 5.95 -7.97
CA ALA A 12 -15.19 4.89 -7.83
C ALA A 12 -15.80 4.83 -6.41
N GLY A 13 -15.30 5.63 -5.48
CA GLY A 13 -15.76 5.69 -4.09
C GLY A 13 -15.00 4.78 -3.14
N HIS A 14 -14.01 4.04 -3.63
CA HIS A 14 -13.13 3.25 -2.78
C HIS A 14 -12.21 4.16 -1.97
N SER A 15 -11.94 3.79 -0.72
CA SER A 15 -11.09 4.59 0.15
C SER A 15 -9.99 3.79 0.83
N LEU A 16 -8.87 4.46 1.05
CA LEU A 16 -7.73 4.00 1.83
C LEU A 16 -7.52 4.96 3.00
N THR A 17 -7.51 4.42 4.20
CA THR A 17 -7.19 5.14 5.42
C THR A 17 -5.78 4.76 5.85
N ARG A 18 -4.90 5.74 6.03
CA ARG A 18 -3.55 5.54 6.55
C ARG A 18 -3.61 4.90 7.94
N LEU A 19 -2.78 3.89 8.12
CA LEU A 19 -2.43 3.35 9.42
C LEU A 19 -0.98 3.71 9.76
N ASP A 20 -0.70 3.87 11.05
CA ASP A 20 0.68 4.02 11.52
C ASP A 20 1.35 2.65 11.71
N ASP A 21 0.58 1.58 11.92
CA ASP A 21 1.08 0.20 11.98
C ASP A 21 -0.06 -0.79 11.70
N ILE A 22 0.28 -2.01 11.30
CA ILE A 22 -0.65 -3.14 11.22
C ILE A 22 -0.33 -4.07 12.38
N ALA A 23 -0.95 -3.82 13.53
CA ALA A 23 -0.74 -4.60 14.75
C ALA A 23 -1.00 -6.10 14.52
N GLU A 24 -0.02 -6.95 14.87
CA GLU A 24 -0.02 -8.42 15.06
C GLU A 24 -0.85 -9.28 14.08
N GLY A 25 -1.13 -8.77 12.88
CA GLY A 25 -1.69 -9.55 11.78
C GLY A 25 -0.55 -10.25 11.04
N VAL A 26 -0.58 -11.57 10.95
CA VAL A 26 0.30 -12.27 10.01
C VAL A 26 -0.14 -11.86 8.62
N LEU A 27 0.75 -11.24 7.86
CA LEU A 27 0.49 -10.95 6.45
C LEU A 27 0.59 -12.27 5.69
N THR A 28 -0.54 -12.75 5.16
CA THR A 28 -0.66 -14.12 4.63
C THR A 28 -0.59 -14.21 3.12
N SER A 29 -0.91 -13.12 2.42
CA SER A 29 -0.97 -13.09 0.96
C SER A 29 -0.13 -11.99 0.36
N GLU A 30 0.70 -12.35 -0.63
CA GLU A 30 1.52 -11.44 -1.42
C GLU A 30 0.93 -11.27 -2.82
N LEU A 31 0.80 -10.02 -3.26
CA LEU A 31 0.36 -9.67 -4.60
C LEU A 31 1.28 -8.63 -5.20
N SER A 32 1.41 -8.66 -6.53
CA SER A 32 2.22 -7.68 -7.25
C SER A 32 1.33 -6.68 -7.98
N ILE A 33 1.53 -5.40 -7.71
CA ILE A 33 0.94 -4.31 -8.48
C ILE A 33 2.05 -3.51 -9.18
N GLU A 34 1.84 -3.22 -10.46
CA GLU A 34 2.69 -2.28 -11.19
C GLU A 34 2.12 -0.87 -11.04
N ILE A 35 2.92 0.02 -10.45
CA ILE A 35 2.61 1.44 -10.30
C ILE A 35 3.78 2.24 -10.85
N ALA A 36 3.50 3.21 -11.71
CA ALA A 36 4.52 4.16 -12.13
C ALA A 36 5.00 4.94 -10.90
N ALA A 37 6.22 4.64 -10.44
CA ALA A 37 6.74 5.09 -9.14
C ALA A 37 6.92 6.61 -9.01
N GLU A 38 6.82 7.34 -10.11
CA GLU A 38 6.91 8.79 -10.14
C GLU A 38 5.79 9.34 -9.23
N ASN A 39 6.18 9.76 -8.04
CA ASN A 39 5.35 10.43 -7.05
C ASN A 39 4.21 9.62 -6.39
N LEU A 40 4.39 8.32 -6.13
CA LEU A 40 3.40 7.54 -5.36
C LEU A 40 3.07 8.16 -3.98
N ARG A 41 4.06 8.82 -3.36
CA ARG A 41 3.88 9.63 -2.14
C ARG A 41 2.84 10.75 -2.28
N GLU A 42 2.69 11.34 -3.47
CA GLU A 42 1.68 12.36 -3.76
C GLU A 42 0.28 11.74 -3.91
N ALA A 43 0.21 10.53 -4.48
CA ALA A 43 -1.04 9.79 -4.62
C ALA A 43 -1.61 9.34 -3.27
N LEU A 44 -0.72 8.87 -2.39
CA LEU A 44 -1.07 8.34 -1.08
C LEU A 44 -0.71 9.39 -0.01
N TRP A 45 0.36 9.13 0.73
CA TRP A 45 0.95 9.96 1.77
C TRP A 45 2.45 9.65 1.88
N GLU A 46 3.14 10.31 2.81
CA GLU A 46 4.54 10.00 3.10
C GLU A 46 4.70 8.53 3.55
N PRO A 47 5.48 7.71 2.85
CA PRO A 47 5.72 6.33 3.27
C PRO A 47 6.48 6.27 4.58
N GLN A 48 6.27 5.19 5.31
CA GLN A 48 7.19 4.76 6.34
C GLN A 48 8.40 4.08 5.70
N ILE A 49 9.54 4.15 6.38
CA ILE A 49 10.73 3.40 5.99
C ILE A 49 10.88 2.31 7.04
N ILE A 50 10.77 1.05 6.63
CA ILE A 50 11.11 -0.08 7.49
C ILE A 50 12.62 -0.29 7.35
N PRO A 51 13.43 -0.01 8.39
CA PRO A 51 14.82 -0.42 8.41
C PRO A 51 14.85 -1.92 8.68
N ASP A 52 15.22 -2.73 7.70
CA ASP A 52 15.45 -4.15 7.97
C ASP A 52 16.84 -4.32 8.62
N PRO A 53 16.94 -4.86 9.85
CA PRO A 53 18.21 -5.01 10.53
C PRO A 53 19.02 -6.24 10.06
N GLU A 54 18.43 -7.15 9.27
CA GLU A 54 19.05 -8.43 8.88
C GLU A 54 19.61 -8.42 7.46
N SER A 55 19.28 -7.42 6.65
CA SER A 55 19.83 -7.30 5.29
C SER A 55 21.26 -6.72 5.30
N PRO A 56 22.23 -7.35 4.59
CA PRO A 56 23.62 -6.90 4.55
C PRO A 56 23.85 -5.62 3.73
N GLU A 57 22.87 -5.17 2.94
CA GLU A 57 22.83 -3.86 2.31
C GLU A 57 21.92 -2.93 3.12
N PRO A 58 22.04 -1.58 3.04
CA PRO A 58 21.07 -0.65 3.63
C PRO A 58 19.74 -0.75 2.89
N TRP A 59 19.05 -1.86 3.08
CA TRP A 59 17.79 -2.21 2.46
C TRP A 59 16.70 -1.55 3.31
N GLY A 60 16.24 -0.39 2.84
CA GLY A 60 14.99 0.16 3.31
C GLY A 60 13.89 -0.31 2.36
N ALA A 61 12.73 -0.67 2.89
CA ALA A 61 11.52 -0.76 2.10
C ALA A 61 10.70 0.51 2.34
N TRP A 62 10.21 1.12 1.26
CA TRP A 62 9.10 2.05 1.37
C TRP A 62 7.85 1.26 1.77
N CYS A 63 7.13 1.73 2.78
CA CYS A 63 5.98 1.05 3.33
C CYS A 63 4.79 1.99 3.51
N TRP A 64 3.61 1.57 3.05
CA TRP A 64 2.33 2.20 3.36
C TRP A 64 1.42 1.19 4.03
N HIS A 65 1.09 1.42 5.30
CA HIS A 65 0.03 0.70 5.99
C HIS A 65 -1.32 1.38 5.75
N PHE A 66 -2.34 0.60 5.41
CA PHE A 66 -3.67 1.14 5.12
C PHE A 66 -4.80 0.21 5.58
N ALA A 67 -5.98 0.79 5.74
CA ALA A 67 -7.25 0.10 5.92
C ALA A 67 -8.29 0.56 4.89
N LEU A 68 -9.15 -0.36 4.45
CA LEU A 68 -10.36 -0.06 3.68
C LEU A 68 -11.53 0.27 4.62
N ASP A 69 -12.65 0.73 4.04
CA ASP A 69 -13.85 1.10 4.79
C ASP A 69 -14.58 -0.09 5.45
N ASP A 70 -14.36 -1.31 4.95
CA ASP A 70 -14.86 -2.56 5.52
C ASP A 70 -13.97 -3.09 6.67
N GLY A 71 -12.82 -2.45 6.92
CA GLY A 71 -11.87 -2.83 7.96
C GLY A 71 -10.74 -3.74 7.48
N THR A 72 -10.71 -4.15 6.20
CA THR A 72 -9.59 -4.90 5.62
C THR A 72 -8.30 -4.09 5.70
N LYS A 73 -7.24 -4.69 6.23
CA LYS A 73 -5.92 -4.04 6.41
C LYS A 73 -4.90 -4.62 5.45
N GLY A 74 -4.04 -3.76 4.93
CA GLY A 74 -2.98 -4.16 4.03
C GLY A 74 -1.78 -3.23 4.08
N MET A 75 -0.68 -3.72 3.54
CA MET A 75 0.60 -3.06 3.47
C MET A 75 1.10 -3.05 2.03
N LEU A 76 1.49 -1.88 1.52
CA LEU A 76 2.14 -1.75 0.22
C LEU A 76 3.63 -1.51 0.45
N THR A 77 4.48 -2.35 -0.14
CA THR A 77 5.93 -2.30 0.00
C THR A 77 6.68 -2.29 -1.32
N ASN A 78 7.85 -1.65 -1.34
CA ASN A 78 8.81 -1.73 -2.44
C ASN A 78 10.20 -1.35 -1.96
N ASP A 79 11.21 -1.80 -2.70
CA ASP A 79 12.61 -1.44 -2.49
C ASP A 79 12.79 0.09 -2.51
N ARG A 80 13.60 0.62 -1.59
CA ARG A 80 13.89 2.06 -1.47
C ARG A 80 14.61 2.64 -2.69
N ARG A 81 15.33 1.83 -3.46
CA ARG A 81 15.92 2.21 -4.77
C ARG A 81 14.85 2.60 -5.79
N GLY A 82 13.60 2.22 -5.53
CA GLY A 82 12.45 2.52 -6.37
C GLY A 82 12.35 1.53 -7.53
N GLY A 83 11.16 0.97 -7.68
CA GLY A 83 10.82 0.07 -8.79
C GLY A 83 9.38 0.31 -9.21
N LYS A 84 9.01 -0.16 -10.40
CA LYS A 84 7.61 -0.10 -10.85
C LYS A 84 6.73 -1.18 -10.22
N ARG A 85 7.33 -2.26 -9.72
CA ARG A 85 6.62 -3.36 -9.07
C ARG A 85 6.59 -3.13 -7.56
N TRP A 86 5.40 -3.25 -6.99
CA TRP A 86 5.12 -3.09 -5.58
C TRP A 86 4.47 -4.37 -5.06
N SER A 87 4.84 -4.80 -3.87
CA SER A 87 4.22 -5.93 -3.18
C SER A 87 3.12 -5.43 -2.26
N VAL A 88 1.91 -5.94 -2.43
CA VAL A 88 0.78 -5.73 -1.53
C VAL A 88 0.69 -6.95 -0.64
N TRP A 89 0.63 -6.70 0.67
CA TRP A 89 0.49 -7.70 1.69
C TRP A 89 -0.84 -7.49 2.42
N LEU A 90 -1.58 -8.57 2.67
CA LEU A 90 -2.88 -8.52 3.33
C LEU A 90 -2.86 -9.31 4.63
N VAL A 91 -3.59 -8.83 5.63
CA VAL A 91 -3.82 -9.59 6.87
C VAL A 91 -4.80 -10.74 6.65
N ASP A 92 -5.72 -10.57 5.70
CA ASP A 92 -6.77 -11.52 5.34
C ASP A 92 -6.91 -11.55 3.80
N ASP A 93 -6.88 -12.74 3.21
CA ASP A 93 -6.88 -12.94 1.76
C ASP A 93 -8.30 -12.98 1.15
N GLU A 94 -9.35 -13.11 1.97
CA GLU A 94 -10.74 -13.16 1.51
C GLU A 94 -11.18 -11.87 0.80
N HIS A 95 -10.45 -10.76 1.01
CA HIS A 95 -10.75 -9.43 0.49
C HIS A 95 -9.75 -8.91 -0.55
N GLN A 96 -8.92 -9.78 -1.11
CA GLN A 96 -7.87 -9.40 -2.06
C GLN A 96 -8.36 -8.48 -3.19
N THR A 97 -9.44 -8.86 -3.90
CA THR A 97 -9.95 -8.08 -5.03
C THR A 97 -10.40 -6.67 -4.62
N ALA A 98 -11.00 -6.53 -3.43
CA ALA A 98 -11.43 -5.23 -2.93
C ALA A 98 -10.23 -4.30 -2.67
N VAL A 99 -9.13 -4.85 -2.14
CA VAL A 99 -7.90 -4.09 -1.92
C VAL A 99 -7.24 -3.68 -3.22
N GLU A 100 -7.18 -4.59 -4.20
CA GLU A 100 -6.68 -4.31 -5.54
C GLU A 100 -7.46 -3.16 -6.19
N ASP A 101 -8.79 -3.25 -6.19
CA ASP A 101 -9.67 -2.24 -6.75
C ASP A 101 -9.55 -0.89 -6.04
N ALA A 102 -9.41 -0.89 -4.71
CA ALA A 102 -9.22 0.32 -3.92
C ALA A 102 -7.88 1.01 -4.21
N LEU A 103 -6.78 0.25 -4.24
CA LEU A 103 -5.45 0.77 -4.58
C LEU A 103 -5.43 1.34 -6.00
N VAL A 104 -5.95 0.60 -6.97
CA VAL A 104 -5.99 1.05 -8.36
C VAL A 104 -6.86 2.30 -8.51
N ASP A 105 -8.03 2.36 -7.88
CA ASP A 105 -8.93 3.51 -7.94
C ASP A 105 -8.29 4.77 -7.32
N VAL A 106 -7.75 4.67 -6.11
CA VAL A 106 -7.10 5.81 -5.43
C VAL A 106 -5.91 6.32 -6.23
N ILE A 107 -5.03 5.43 -6.70
CA ILE A 107 -3.82 5.80 -7.44
C ILE A 107 -4.18 6.44 -8.79
N ARG A 108 -5.14 5.86 -9.53
CA ARG A 108 -5.62 6.43 -10.80
C ARG A 108 -6.33 7.76 -10.62
N SER A 109 -7.04 7.93 -9.51
CA SER A 109 -7.74 9.17 -9.18
C SER A 109 -6.78 10.33 -8.91
N ALA A 110 -5.59 10.02 -8.37
CA ALA A 110 -4.50 10.96 -8.23
C ALA A 110 -3.72 11.24 -9.54
N GLY A 111 -4.10 10.60 -10.66
CA GLY A 111 -3.53 10.83 -11.98
C GLY A 111 -2.42 9.85 -12.38
N PHE A 112 -2.15 8.82 -11.58
CA PHE A 112 -1.07 7.86 -11.83
C PHE A 112 -1.57 6.57 -12.49
N ARG A 113 -0.66 5.86 -13.17
CA ARG A 113 -0.98 4.55 -13.75
C ARG A 113 -0.75 3.45 -12.72
N ALA A 114 -1.77 2.61 -12.52
CA ALA A 114 -1.71 1.41 -11.69
C ALA A 114 -2.36 0.22 -12.43
N LYS A 115 -1.74 -0.96 -12.32
CA LYS A 115 -2.21 -2.22 -12.89
C LYS A 115 -1.82 -3.40 -11.99
N VAL A 116 -2.78 -4.25 -11.64
CA VAL A 116 -2.53 -5.53 -10.97
C VAL A 116 -1.81 -6.50 -11.91
N LEU A 117 -0.80 -7.20 -11.39
CA LEU A 117 -0.10 -8.26 -12.09
C LEU A 117 -0.62 -9.60 -11.58
N TYR A 118 -1.37 -10.31 -12.42
CA TYR A 118 -1.70 -11.71 -12.19
C TYR A 118 -0.51 -12.55 -12.64
N THR A 119 0.11 -13.28 -11.71
CA THR A 119 1.11 -14.33 -11.99
C THR A 119 0.46 -15.65 -12.33
#